data_AF-A0A5U9KVF6-F1
#
_entry.id   AF-A0A5U9KVF6-F1
#
_cell.length_a   1.000
_cell.length_b   1.000
_cell.length_c   1.000
_cell.angle_alpha   90.00
_cell.angle_beta   90.00
_cell.angle_gamma   90.00
#
_symmetry.space_group_name_H-M   'P 1'
#
loop_
_entity.id
_entity.type
_entity.pdbx_description
1 polymer ?
#
loop_
_entity_poly.entity_id
_entity_poly.type
_entity_poly.pdbx_seq_one_letter_code
_entity_poly.pdbx_strand_id
1 'polypeptide(L)'
;MSGQSVDVPFSLTFPDVDTLAKTMLSAGRLQIINAMTGAGAMSIRELSRRTGRDFRGVHRDVQALLNAGVIDHDDRGQIIFPYSAIRFDFTLGQEAA
;
A
#
# COMPACT_ATOMS: atom_id res chain seq x y z
N MET A 1 -20.09 11.31 -30.27
CA MET A 1 -18.69 11.22 -29.81
C MET A 1 -18.73 10.96 -28.31
N SER A 2 -18.80 9.69 -27.93
CA SER A 2 -18.87 9.31 -26.52
C SER A 2 -17.46 9.42 -25.94
N GLY A 3 -17.23 10.42 -25.08
CA GLY A 3 -15.99 10.56 -24.33
C GLY A 3 -15.84 9.35 -23.43
N GLN A 4 -14.92 8.45 -23.80
CA GLN A 4 -14.52 7.35 -22.96
C GLN A 4 -13.82 7.96 -21.74
N SER A 5 -14.50 7.95 -20.60
CA SER A 5 -13.91 8.30 -19.31
C SER A 5 -12.77 7.32 -19.07
N VAL A 6 -11.55 7.78 -19.33
CA VAL A 6 -10.34 7.07 -18.94
C VAL A 6 -10.29 7.18 -17.43
N ASP A 7 -10.81 6.16 -16.76
CA ASP A 7 -10.51 5.90 -15.35
C ASP A 7 -9.02 5.54 -15.32
N VAL A 8 -8.16 6.56 -15.31
CA VAL A 8 -6.72 6.36 -15.10
C VAL A 8 -6.59 5.87 -13.67
N PRO A 9 -6.31 4.58 -13.44
CA PRO A 9 -6.11 4.11 -12.09
C PRO A 9 -4.93 4.88 -11.51
N PHE A 10 -5.04 5.30 -10.27
CA PHE A 10 -3.93 5.87 -9.53
C PHE A 10 -2.74 4.91 -9.66
N SER A 11 -1.67 5.38 -10.32
CA SER A 11 -0.50 4.57 -10.64
C SER A 11 0.71 5.10 -9.89
N LEU A 12 1.28 4.27 -9.00
CA LEU A 12 2.61 4.50 -8.47
C LEU A 12 3.63 3.96 -9.47
N THR A 13 4.54 4.82 -9.91
CA THR A 13 5.69 4.41 -10.73
C THR A 13 6.93 4.44 -9.86
N PHE A 14 7.71 3.37 -9.91
CA PHE A 14 8.99 3.26 -9.21
C PHE A 14 10.13 3.29 -10.23
N PRO A 15 11.26 3.94 -9.92
CA PRO A 15 12.38 4.07 -10.86
C PRO A 15 13.09 2.72 -11.13
N ASP A 16 13.03 1.76 -10.22
CA ASP A 16 13.62 0.43 -10.37
C ASP A 16 12.93 -0.63 -9.49
N VAL A 17 13.18 -1.91 -9.81
CA VAL A 17 12.64 -3.08 -9.09
C VAL A 17 13.10 -3.12 -7.64
N ASP A 18 14.30 -2.61 -7.35
CA ASP A 18 14.87 -2.57 -6.01
C ASP A 18 14.07 -1.62 -5.10
N THR A 19 13.67 -0.47 -5.65
CA THR A 19 12.84 0.54 -5.01
C THR A 19 11.42 0.03 -4.83
N LEU A 20 10.84 -0.64 -5.83
CA LEU A 20 9.57 -1.34 -5.70
C LEU A 20 9.65 -2.40 -4.58
N ALA A 21 10.70 -3.21 -4.55
CA ALA A 21 10.86 -4.29 -3.59
C ALA A 21 11.05 -3.77 -2.16
N LYS A 22 11.90 -2.76 -1.97
CA LYS A 22 12.11 -2.10 -0.68
C LYS A 22 10.86 -1.36 -0.21
N THR A 23 10.07 -0.81 -1.12
CA THR A 23 8.91 0.01 -0.77
C THR A 23 7.67 -0.84 -0.51
N MET A 24 7.36 -1.77 -1.42
CA MET A 24 6.12 -2.55 -1.42
C MET A 24 6.31 -4.02 -1.05
N LEU A 25 7.43 -4.69 -1.39
CA LEU A 25 7.59 -6.14 -1.18
C LEU A 25 8.11 -6.56 0.21
N SER A 26 8.21 -5.63 1.15
CA SER A 26 8.35 -5.99 2.57
C SER A 26 7.12 -6.77 3.02
N ALA A 27 7.31 -8.00 3.50
CA ALA A 27 6.21 -8.86 3.98
C ALA A 27 5.32 -8.14 5.02
N GLY A 28 5.93 -7.33 5.89
CA GLY A 28 5.21 -6.54 6.88
C GLY A 28 4.34 -5.43 6.29
N ARG A 29 4.79 -4.79 5.20
CA ARG A 29 4.03 -3.72 4.53
C ARG A 29 2.88 -4.27 3.71
N LEU A 30 3.09 -5.38 2.99
CA LEU A 30 1.99 -6.08 2.31
C LEU A 30 0.93 -6.56 3.29
N GLN A 31 1.34 -7.05 4.47
CA GLN A 31 0.39 -7.42 5.53
C GLN A 31 -0.44 -6.22 6.02
N ILE A 32 0.20 -5.06 6.23
CA ILE A 32 -0.50 -3.82 6.63
C ILE A 32 -1.50 -3.41 5.56
N ILE A 33 -1.05 -3.35 4.32
CA ILE A 33 -1.87 -3.02 3.17
C ILE A 33 -3.08 -3.95 3.09
N ASN A 34 -2.85 -5.27 3.14
CA ASN A 34 -3.92 -6.26 3.07
C ASN A 34 -4.92 -6.14 4.24
N ALA A 35 -4.43 -5.81 5.44
CA ALA A 35 -5.29 -5.60 6.61
C ALA A 35 -6.11 -4.29 6.54
N MET A 36 -5.66 -3.30 5.75
CA MET A 36 -6.34 -2.02 5.54
C MET A 36 -7.29 -2.05 4.34
N THR A 37 -7.05 -2.89 3.33
CA THR A 37 -7.91 -3.02 2.14
C THR A 37 -9.35 -3.32 2.54
N GLY A 38 -10.28 -2.41 2.20
CA GLY A 38 -11.71 -2.55 2.51
C GLY A 38 -12.09 -2.39 3.98
N ALA A 39 -11.13 -2.11 4.87
CA ALA A 39 -11.37 -2.04 6.32
C ALA A 39 -11.86 -0.66 6.82
N GLY A 40 -11.79 0.37 5.98
CA GLY A 40 -12.02 1.76 6.38
C GLY A 40 -10.89 2.33 7.24
N ALA A 41 -11.12 3.55 7.77
CA ALA A 41 -10.15 4.22 8.63
C ALA A 41 -9.96 3.49 9.97
N MET A 42 -8.72 3.46 10.47
CA MET A 42 -8.40 2.81 11.75
C MET A 42 -7.20 3.45 12.45
N SER A 43 -6.98 3.10 13.71
CA SER A 43 -5.76 3.49 14.43
C SER A 43 -4.59 2.52 14.14
N ILE A 44 -3.36 3.00 14.31
CA ILE A 44 -2.15 2.15 14.25
C ILE A 44 -2.23 1.00 15.28
N ARG A 45 -2.82 1.24 16.45
CA ARG A 45 -3.00 0.19 17.48
C ARG A 45 -3.94 -0.91 17.02
N GLU A 46 -5.04 -0.54 16.36
CA GLU A 46 -5.97 -1.51 15.79
C GLU A 46 -5.27 -2.32 14.68
N LEU A 47 -4.53 -1.65 13.81
CA LEU A 47 -3.74 -2.30 12.77
C LEU A 47 -2.71 -3.29 13.36
N SER A 48 -2.03 -2.96 14.45
CA SER A 48 -1.12 -3.89 15.15
C SER A 48 -1.85 -5.14 15.64
N ARG A 49 -3.06 -4.99 16.20
CA ARG A 49 -3.87 -6.15 16.63
C ARG A 49 -4.30 -7.02 15.45
N ARG A 50 -4.78 -6.42 14.36
CA ARG A 50 -5.21 -7.13 13.16
C ARG A 50 -4.09 -7.91 12.48
N THR A 51 -2.89 -7.34 12.46
CA THR A 51 -1.71 -7.96 11.87
C THR A 51 -0.99 -8.93 12.81
N GLY A 52 -1.32 -8.93 14.11
CA GLY A 52 -0.61 -9.72 15.12
C GLY A 52 0.85 -9.29 15.32
N ARG A 53 1.19 -8.05 14.94
CA ARG A 53 2.56 -7.51 14.96
C ARG A 53 2.77 -6.54 16.12
N ASP A 54 4.03 -6.34 16.49
CA ASP A 54 4.38 -5.35 17.51
C ASP A 54 4.11 -3.91 17.02
N PHE A 55 3.73 -3.05 17.95
CA PHE A 55 3.35 -1.66 17.65
C PHE A 55 4.48 -0.86 16.99
N ARG A 56 5.75 -1.06 17.41
CA ARG A 56 6.88 -0.27 16.86
C ARG A 56 7.14 -0.62 15.40
N GLY A 57 7.11 -1.91 15.08
CA GLY A 57 7.22 -2.42 13.72
C GLY A 57 6.12 -1.86 12.82
N VAL A 58 4.87 -1.93 13.29
CA VAL A 58 3.70 -1.43 12.54
C VAL A 58 3.79 0.09 12.35
N HIS A 59 4.10 0.85 13.41
CA HIS A 59 4.22 2.30 13.33
C HIS A 59 5.28 2.74 12.30
N ARG A 60 6.45 2.09 12.29
CA ARG A 60 7.51 2.39 11.32
C ARG A 60 7.06 2.13 9.88
N ASP A 61 6.38 1.01 9.65
CA ASP A 61 5.87 0.66 8.32
C ASP A 61 4.75 1.62 7.89
N VAL A 62 3.84 1.99 8.79
CA VAL A 62 2.80 2.99 8.56
C VAL A 62 3.43 4.34 8.16
N GLN A 63 4.46 4.80 8.88
CA GLN A 63 5.13 6.05 8.52
C GLN A 63 5.75 6.00 7.13
N ALA A 64 6.36 4.88 6.75
CA ALA A 64 6.92 4.70 5.42
C ALA A 64 5.83 4.75 4.34
N LEU A 65 4.67 4.14 4.59
CA LEU A 65 3.53 4.14 3.66
C LEU A 65 2.87 5.53 3.54
N LEU A 66 2.76 6.27 4.65
CA LEU A 66 2.29 7.66 4.66
C LEU A 66 3.24 8.56 3.84
N ASN A 67 4.54 8.47 4.09
CA ASN A 67 5.54 9.27 3.37
C ASN A 67 5.57 8.95 1.87
N ALA A 68 5.22 7.73 1.48
CA ALA A 68 5.12 7.30 0.09
C ALA A 68 3.76 7.64 -0.56
N GLY A 69 2.79 8.18 0.18
CA GLY A 69 1.45 8.51 -0.32
C GLY A 69 0.56 7.28 -0.60
N VAL A 70 0.88 6.13 0.00
CA VAL A 70 0.14 4.87 -0.21
C VAL A 70 -1.07 4.77 0.72
N ILE A 71 -0.95 5.30 1.94
CA ILE A 71 -2.02 5.49 2.91
C ILE A 71 -2.07 6.96 3.30
N ASP A 72 -3.19 7.42 3.83
CA ASP A 72 -3.38 8.79 4.26
C ASP A 72 -4.01 8.85 5.66
N HIS A 73 -4.16 10.05 6.20
CA HIS A 73 -5.02 10.31 7.33
C HIS A 73 -6.41 10.73 6.88
N ASP A 74 -7.44 10.28 7.59
CA ASP A 74 -8.78 10.85 7.45
C ASP A 74 -8.91 12.16 8.25
N ASP A 75 -10.08 12.81 8.13
CA ASP A 75 -10.41 14.05 8.85
C ASP A 75 -10.37 13.92 10.38
N ARG A 76 -10.29 12.69 10.91
CA ARG A 76 -10.23 12.37 12.34
C ARG A 76 -8.83 11.95 12.79
N GLY A 77 -7.83 12.01 11.90
CA GLY A 77 -6.44 11.63 12.18
C GLY A 77 -6.22 10.12 12.26
N GLN A 78 -7.14 9.30 11.75
CA GLN A 78 -6.96 7.86 11.61
C GLN A 78 -6.30 7.52 10.29
N ILE A 79 -5.57 6.40 10.23
CA ILE A 79 -4.97 5.95 8.98
C ILE A 79 -6.03 5.27 8.11
N ILE A 80 -6.05 5.63 6.84
CA ILE A 80 -6.94 5.07 5.83
C ILE A 80 -6.14 4.65 4.61
N PHE A 81 -6.54 3.52 4.02
CA PHE A 81 -6.12 3.15 2.68
C PHE A 81 -7.24 3.60 1.73
N PRO A 82 -7.06 4.70 0.97
CA PRO A 82 -8.17 5.37 0.29
C PRO A 82 -8.60 4.67 -1.02
N TYR A 83 -7.98 3.54 -1.36
CA TYR A 83 -8.23 2.82 -2.61
C TYR A 83 -9.07 1.56 -2.37
N SER A 84 -9.84 1.17 -3.37
CA SER A 84 -10.71 -0.01 -3.33
C SER A 84 -9.96 -1.32 -3.57
N ALA A 85 -8.82 -1.27 -4.27
CA ALA A 85 -8.01 -2.44 -4.58
C ALA A 85 -6.55 -2.04 -4.85
N ILE A 86 -5.65 -3.02 -4.72
CA ILE A 86 -4.28 -2.94 -5.24
C ILE A 86 -4.11 -4.05 -6.23
N ARG A 87 -3.63 -3.70 -7.41
CA ARG A 87 -3.19 -4.65 -8.42
C ARG A 87 -1.68 -4.56 -8.53
N PHE A 88 -1.03 -5.72 -8.46
CA PHE A 88 0.36 -5.86 -8.83
C PHE A 88 0.43 -6.68 -10.12
N ASP A 89 0.96 -6.10 -11.18
CA ASP A 89 1.28 -6.81 -12.42
C ASP A 89 2.79 -7.00 -12.48
N PHE A 90 3.25 -8.24 -12.35
CA PHE A 90 4.66 -8.60 -12.47
C PHE A 90 4.86 -9.46 -13.73
N THR A 91 5.88 -9.15 -14.52
CA THR A 91 6.39 -10.04 -15.56
C THR A 91 7.88 -10.25 -15.30
N LEU A 92 8.24 -11.46 -14.91
CA LEU A 92 9.63 -11.88 -14.76
C LEU A 92 9.98 -12.74 -15.97
N GLY A 93 10.74 -12.17 -16.90
CA GLY A 93 11.35 -12.90 -18.01
C GLY A 93 12.83 -13.11 -17.73
N GLN A 94 13.36 -14.27 -18.11
CA GLN A 94 14.78 -14.42 -18.40
C GLN A 94 14.90 -14.57 -19.91
N GLU A 95 15.87 -13.89 -20.51
CA GLU A 95 16.33 -14.29 -21.84
C GLU A 95 17.12 -15.58 -21.66
N ALA A 96 16.58 -16.69 -22.15
CA ALA A 96 17.32 -17.94 -22.20
C ALA A 96 18.48 -17.76 -23.20
N ALA A 97 19.71 -17.83 -22.70
CA ALA A 97 20.91 -17.93 -23.53
C ALA A 97 21.03 -19.32 -24.16
#